data_AF-X6MA04-F1
#
_entry.id   AF-X6MA04-F1
#
_cell.length_a   1.000
_cell.length_b   1.000
_cell.length_c   1.000
_cell.angle_alpha   90.00
_cell.angle_beta   90.00
_cell.angle_gamma   90.00
#
_symmetry.space_group_name_H-M   'P 1'
#
loop_
_entity.id
_entity.type
_entity.pdbx_description
1 polymer ?
#
loop_
_entity_poly.entity_id
_entity_poly.type
_entity_poly.pdbx_seq_one_letter_code
_entity_poly.pdbx_strand_id
1 'polypeptide(L)'
;DAIQILHKHERREESEMELYCGLKGVRFENIEKEIKSGFFISHVSTSDDIRVAKMYRSDQGCILHFHSSMIRSSKIPSCDVSWISPFEHEREILFARSMISPANNEKTHKEQYAWNAKVESEDGYTQMILLTWTPYDQCIQQIIQISAIWNHKIDFNLIYVALSYECEGDIKKTFELLSEFEKWKFRDNNQQKYKEKENEFVNKRCCNHNVNLFCIFLSDKYKGQTAVEHAKINTIQNCLPFTKKDKDNVLNRLYFISKRKVTTAQKTSKQFFMVNQYKALFQILNRNKDKGKRKLEKTENFSCLIDVLIKTILLSPKPCIGNRIQRQANIHHGKYVLCFGVQLHSTNVVFLE
;
A
#
# COMPACT_ATOMS: atom_id res chain seq x y z
N ASP A 1 -26.98 3.52 12.56
CA ASP A 1 -27.64 3.34 11.24
C ASP A 1 -27.47 4.53 10.30
N ALA A 2 -27.80 5.76 10.70
CA ALA A 2 -27.67 6.94 9.83
C ALA A 2 -26.27 7.08 9.18
N ILE A 3 -25.20 6.99 9.96
CA ILE A 3 -23.81 7.05 9.45
C ILE A 3 -23.56 5.98 8.37
N GLN A 4 -24.07 4.76 8.54
CA GLN A 4 -23.88 3.69 7.55
C GLN A 4 -24.60 3.96 6.23
N ILE A 5 -25.75 4.63 6.29
CA ILE A 5 -26.49 5.05 5.09
C ILE A 5 -25.69 6.15 4.39
N LEU A 6 -25.35 7.22 5.10
CA LEU A 6 -24.60 8.36 4.56
C LEU A 6 -23.25 7.94 3.97
N HIS A 7 -22.53 7.06 4.66
CA HIS A 7 -21.25 6.49 4.23
C HIS A 7 -21.29 5.86 2.82
N LYS A 8 -22.43 5.30 2.40
CA LYS A 8 -22.61 4.72 1.06
C LYS A 8 -22.79 5.80 -0.02
N HIS A 9 -23.29 6.97 0.36
CA HIS A 9 -23.56 8.09 -0.54
C HIS A 9 -22.38 9.05 -0.69
N GLU A 10 -21.49 9.13 0.31
CA GLU A 10 -20.31 9.99 0.25
C GLU A 10 -19.25 9.53 -0.74
N ARG A 11 -18.68 10.48 -1.49
CA ARG A 11 -17.63 10.30 -2.50
C ARG A 11 -16.23 10.20 -1.89
N ARG A 12 -16.05 9.29 -0.94
CA ARG A 12 -14.78 9.10 -0.19
C ARG A 12 -13.63 8.63 -1.08
N GLU A 13 -13.94 8.01 -2.20
CA GLU A 13 -12.98 7.62 -3.25
C GLU A 13 -12.27 8.82 -3.90
N GLU A 14 -12.84 10.02 -3.80
CA GLU A 14 -12.28 11.26 -4.36
C GLU A 14 -11.48 12.06 -3.34
N SER A 15 -11.56 11.69 -2.06
CA SER A 15 -10.93 12.42 -0.97
C SER A 15 -9.59 11.79 -0.59
N GLU A 16 -8.57 12.63 -0.43
CA GLU A 16 -7.28 12.29 0.19
C GLU A 16 -7.17 12.87 1.61
N MET A 17 -8.31 13.16 2.24
CA MET A 17 -8.39 13.78 3.57
C MET A 17 -7.74 12.90 4.64
N GLU A 18 -7.00 13.55 5.52
CA GLU A 18 -6.52 12.99 6.78
C GLU A 18 -7.40 13.52 7.91
N LEU A 19 -7.70 12.67 8.89
CA LEU A 19 -8.56 13.05 10.00
C LEU A 19 -7.81 12.92 11.32
N TYR A 20 -8.21 13.74 12.29
CA TYR A 20 -7.55 13.85 13.57
C TYR A 20 -8.58 13.86 14.71
N CYS A 21 -8.23 13.25 15.84
CA CYS A 21 -9.00 13.30 17.09
C CYS A 21 -8.06 13.57 18.27
N GLY A 22 -8.35 14.56 19.09
CA GLY A 22 -7.58 14.87 20.29
C GLY A 22 -8.12 14.16 21.51
N LEU A 23 -7.24 13.51 22.28
CA LEU A 23 -7.56 12.84 23.53
C LEU A 23 -6.81 13.52 24.69
N LYS A 24 -7.53 14.18 25.58
CA LYS A 24 -6.98 14.87 26.74
C LYS A 24 -6.45 13.88 27.78
N GLY A 25 -5.20 14.07 28.22
CA GLY A 25 -4.60 13.29 29.31
C GLY A 25 -4.35 11.81 29.00
N VAL A 26 -4.57 11.37 27.76
CA VAL A 26 -4.29 9.99 27.31
C VAL A 26 -2.89 9.93 26.73
N ARG A 27 -2.07 8.97 27.19
CA ARG A 27 -0.77 8.65 26.61
C ARG A 27 -0.50 7.16 26.81
N PHE A 28 -0.01 6.50 25.78
CA PHE A 28 0.30 5.07 25.80
C PHE A 28 1.77 4.88 26.14
N GLU A 29 2.08 4.02 27.11
CA GLU A 29 3.47 3.66 27.45
C GLU A 29 4.03 2.69 26.41
N ASN A 30 3.21 1.73 25.98
CA ASN A 30 3.56 0.76 24.97
C ASN A 30 2.34 0.37 24.14
N ILE A 31 2.12 1.09 23.05
CA ILE A 31 0.97 0.88 22.19
C ILE A 31 0.87 -0.54 21.63
N GLU A 32 1.99 -1.21 21.38
CA GLU A 32 1.98 -2.57 20.81
C GLU A 32 1.47 -3.61 21.81
N LYS A 33 1.67 -3.36 23.12
CA LYS A 33 1.14 -4.20 24.19
C LYS A 33 -0.29 -3.85 24.54
N GLU A 34 -0.63 -2.56 24.50
CA GLU A 34 -1.92 -2.03 24.90
C GLU A 34 -2.98 -2.21 23.79
N ILE A 35 -2.59 -2.09 22.52
CA ILE A 35 -3.48 -2.15 21.36
C ILE A 35 -2.97 -3.20 20.37
N LYS A 36 -3.54 -4.41 20.45
CA LYS A 36 -3.28 -5.48 19.47
C LYS A 36 -4.09 -5.32 18.18
N SER A 37 -5.34 -4.93 18.32
CA SER A 37 -6.30 -4.66 17.25
C SER A 37 -7.44 -3.85 17.86
N GLY A 38 -7.86 -2.79 17.20
CA GLY A 38 -8.87 -1.87 17.73
C GLY A 38 -10.22 -1.99 17.05
N PHE A 39 -11.27 -1.69 17.82
CA PHE A 39 -12.63 -1.53 17.36
C PHE A 39 -13.22 -0.28 18.03
N PHE A 40 -14.13 0.41 17.34
CA PHE A 40 -14.86 1.52 17.96
C PHE A 40 -16.05 0.97 18.73
N ILE A 41 -16.02 1.11 20.06
CA ILE A 41 -17.13 0.73 20.94
C ILE A 41 -18.26 1.78 20.94
N SER A 42 -17.96 2.99 20.51
CA SER A 42 -18.86 4.14 20.38
C SER A 42 -18.59 4.87 19.07
N HIS A 43 -19.29 5.97 18.83
CA HIS A 43 -18.96 6.89 17.74
C HIS A 43 -17.66 7.62 18.05
N VAL A 44 -16.86 7.91 17.01
CA VAL A 44 -15.63 8.70 17.16
C VAL A 44 -15.74 9.94 16.30
N SER A 45 -15.63 11.10 16.95
CA SER A 45 -15.62 12.39 16.28
C SER A 45 -14.20 12.79 15.90
N THR A 46 -14.06 13.24 14.67
CA THR A 46 -12.78 13.60 14.06
C THR A 46 -12.93 14.87 13.24
N SER A 47 -11.80 15.54 12.97
CA SER A 47 -11.74 16.73 12.14
C SER A 47 -10.61 16.61 11.13
N ASP A 48 -10.78 17.20 9.95
CA ASP A 48 -9.71 17.40 8.98
C ASP A 48 -8.81 18.60 9.33
N ASP A 49 -9.12 19.35 10.40
CA ASP A 49 -8.24 20.37 10.98
C ASP A 49 -7.47 19.81 12.19
N ILE A 50 -6.15 19.62 12.04
CA ILE A 50 -5.29 19.23 13.15
C ILE A 50 -5.32 20.23 14.33
N ARG A 51 -5.67 21.50 14.11
CA ARG A 51 -5.80 22.50 15.17
C ARG A 51 -6.98 22.20 16.10
N VAL A 52 -8.08 21.68 15.54
CA VAL A 52 -9.25 21.24 16.32
C VAL A 52 -8.83 20.06 17.21
N ALA A 53 -8.14 19.06 16.66
CA ALA A 53 -7.60 17.95 17.46
C ALA A 53 -6.62 18.42 18.55
N LYS A 54 -5.75 19.41 18.28
CA LYS A 54 -4.86 19.99 19.28
C LYS A 54 -5.60 20.69 20.42
N MET A 55 -6.73 21.34 20.12
CA MET A 55 -7.60 21.97 21.12
C MET A 55 -8.16 20.92 22.09
N TYR A 56 -8.71 19.81 21.57
CA TYR A 56 -9.25 18.73 22.41
C TYR A 56 -8.19 17.91 23.14
N ARG A 57 -6.98 17.82 22.59
CA ARG A 57 -5.82 17.24 23.27
C ARG A 57 -5.41 18.05 24.53
N SER A 58 -5.83 19.31 24.68
CA SER A 58 -5.43 20.21 25.79
C SER A 58 -3.93 20.56 25.75
N ASP A 59 -3.24 20.52 26.88
CA ASP A 59 -1.83 20.80 27.14
C ASP A 59 -0.95 19.54 27.08
N GLN A 60 -1.48 18.40 27.50
CA GLN A 60 -0.87 17.07 27.39
C GLN A 60 -1.89 16.02 26.94
N GLY A 61 -1.46 15.10 26.08
CA GLY A 61 -2.32 13.99 25.66
C GLY A 61 -1.91 13.36 24.33
N CYS A 62 -2.89 12.76 23.67
CA CYS A 62 -2.71 12.00 22.45
C CYS A 62 -3.50 12.63 21.29
N ILE A 63 -2.96 12.58 20.09
CA ILE A 63 -3.70 12.86 18.86
C ILE A 63 -3.77 11.56 18.06
N LEU A 64 -4.98 11.07 17.84
CA LEU A 64 -5.23 10.00 16.89
C LEU A 64 -5.23 10.61 15.49
N HIS A 65 -4.38 10.10 14.60
CA HIS A 65 -4.31 10.44 13.19
C HIS A 65 -4.87 9.26 12.39
N PHE A 66 -5.96 9.47 11.66
CA PHE A 66 -6.65 8.43 10.91
C PHE A 66 -6.15 8.46 9.47
N HIS A 67 -5.52 7.36 9.06
CA HIS A 67 -5.11 7.18 7.69
C HIS A 67 -6.31 7.16 6.73
N SER A 68 -6.15 7.63 5.50
CA SER A 68 -7.19 7.63 4.47
C SER A 68 -7.85 6.26 4.24
N SER A 69 -7.12 5.16 4.47
CA SER A 69 -7.65 3.79 4.40
C SER A 69 -8.78 3.52 5.40
N MET A 70 -8.79 4.21 6.55
CA MET A 70 -9.87 4.14 7.54
C MET A 70 -11.17 4.75 7.00
N ILE A 71 -11.06 5.94 6.41
CA ILE A 71 -12.20 6.67 5.84
C ILE A 71 -12.77 5.89 4.66
N ARG A 72 -11.89 5.36 3.81
CA ARG A 72 -12.29 4.67 2.59
C ARG A 72 -12.88 3.30 2.87
N SER A 73 -12.51 2.61 3.94
CA SER A 73 -13.03 1.28 4.26
C SER A 73 -14.56 1.21 4.32
N SER A 74 -15.16 0.24 3.62
CA SER A 74 -16.60 -0.05 3.75
C SER A 74 -16.97 -0.74 5.06
N LYS A 75 -15.97 -1.24 5.80
CA LYS A 75 -16.12 -1.96 7.06
C LYS A 75 -15.98 -1.06 8.28
N ILE A 76 -15.50 0.18 8.09
CA ILE A 76 -15.39 1.21 9.12
C ILE A 76 -16.20 2.43 8.66
N PRO A 77 -17.53 2.42 8.86
CA PRO A 77 -18.39 3.47 8.36
C PRO A 77 -18.04 4.82 8.96
N SER A 78 -17.99 5.84 8.12
CA SER A 78 -17.78 7.25 8.48
C SER A 78 -18.62 8.15 7.58
N CYS A 79 -18.97 9.33 8.10
CA CYS A 79 -19.61 10.38 7.32
C CYS A 79 -19.24 11.79 7.79
N ASP A 80 -19.14 12.73 6.87
CA ASP A 80 -19.09 14.17 7.07
C ASP A 80 -20.47 14.66 7.54
N VAL A 81 -20.47 15.22 8.76
CA VAL A 81 -21.66 15.80 9.40
C VAL A 81 -21.50 17.29 9.65
N SER A 82 -20.47 17.92 9.07
CA SER A 82 -20.18 19.34 9.25
C SER A 82 -21.35 20.25 8.86
N TRP A 83 -22.16 19.83 7.90
CA TRP A 83 -23.34 20.55 7.40
C TRP A 83 -24.56 20.53 8.35
N ILE A 84 -24.58 19.66 9.36
CA ILE A 84 -25.59 19.66 10.43
C ILE A 84 -25.02 19.95 11.82
N SER A 85 -23.70 19.93 11.97
CA SER A 85 -23.06 20.17 13.25
C SER A 85 -23.26 21.64 13.65
N PRO A 86 -23.66 21.94 14.90
CA PRO A 86 -23.77 23.32 15.37
C PRO A 86 -22.39 24.01 15.50
N PHE A 87 -21.30 23.24 15.37
CA PHE A 87 -19.92 23.72 15.44
C PHE A 87 -19.25 23.65 14.06
N GLU A 88 -19.71 24.46 13.10
CA GLU A 88 -19.22 24.45 11.71
C GLU A 88 -17.68 24.51 11.59
N HIS A 89 -17.03 25.26 12.50
CA HIS A 89 -15.58 25.42 12.54
C HIS A 89 -14.81 24.14 12.90
N GLU A 90 -15.47 23.15 13.52
CA GLU A 90 -14.86 21.86 13.86
C GLU A 90 -14.75 20.93 12.65
N ARG A 91 -15.54 21.17 11.58
CA ARG A 91 -15.56 20.35 10.36
C ARG A 91 -15.64 18.86 10.70
N GLU A 92 -16.70 18.51 11.41
CA GLU A 92 -16.85 17.20 12.05
C GLU A 92 -17.09 16.06 11.04
N ILE A 93 -16.26 15.03 11.12
CA ILE A 93 -16.46 13.72 10.49
C ILE A 93 -16.65 12.68 11.59
N LEU A 94 -17.77 11.95 11.55
CA LEU A 94 -18.11 10.92 12.53
C LEU A 94 -17.84 9.52 11.98
N PHE A 95 -17.09 8.73 12.75
CA PHE A 95 -17.01 7.27 12.57
C PHE A 95 -18.12 6.58 13.38
N ALA A 96 -18.73 5.57 12.79
CA ALA A 96 -19.68 4.71 13.46
C ALA A 96 -18.99 3.74 14.44
N ARG A 97 -19.75 3.29 15.44
CA ARG A 97 -19.41 2.09 16.21
C ARG A 97 -19.15 0.92 15.27
N SER A 98 -18.10 0.13 15.54
CA SER A 98 -17.79 -1.08 14.78
C SER A 98 -18.95 -2.07 14.85
N MET A 99 -19.42 -2.55 13.69
CA MET A 99 -20.47 -3.57 13.64
C MET A 99 -19.92 -4.91 14.11
N ILE A 100 -20.58 -5.52 15.09
CA ILE A 100 -20.31 -6.91 15.51
C ILE A 100 -21.35 -7.78 14.81
N SER A 101 -20.90 -8.59 13.84
CA SER A 101 -21.78 -9.55 13.17
C SER A 101 -21.73 -10.88 13.92
N PRO A 102 -22.85 -11.36 14.50
CA PRO A 102 -22.86 -12.65 15.20
C PRO A 102 -22.63 -13.85 14.27
N ALA A 103 -22.79 -13.67 12.96
CA ALA A 103 -22.57 -14.73 11.96
C ALA A 103 -21.08 -14.94 11.60
N ASN A 104 -20.22 -13.96 11.88
CA ASN A 104 -18.80 -14.05 11.56
C ASN A 104 -18.03 -14.61 12.76
N ASN A 105 -17.07 -15.51 12.50
CA ASN A 105 -16.14 -15.89 13.54
C ASN A 105 -15.25 -14.69 13.94
N GLU A 106 -14.71 -14.73 15.16
CA GLU A 106 -13.89 -13.64 15.72
C GLU A 106 -12.68 -13.30 14.84
N LYS A 107 -12.09 -14.30 14.18
CA LYS A 107 -10.95 -14.11 13.28
C LYS A 107 -11.31 -13.27 12.07
N THR A 108 -12.36 -13.64 11.34
CA THR A 108 -12.87 -12.90 10.16
C THR A 108 -13.32 -11.50 10.56
N HIS A 109 -13.90 -11.35 11.75
CA HIS A 109 -14.29 -10.06 12.27
C HIS A 109 -13.08 -9.13 12.50
N LYS A 110 -12.04 -9.63 13.17
CA LYS A 110 -10.76 -8.91 13.35
C LYS A 110 -10.08 -8.58 12.03
N GLU A 111 -10.07 -9.51 11.07
CA GLU A 111 -9.41 -9.30 9.78
C GLU A 111 -10.09 -8.21 8.96
N GLN A 112 -11.42 -8.06 9.04
CA GLN A 112 -12.16 -7.14 8.17
C GLN A 112 -12.51 -5.78 8.81
N TYR A 113 -12.84 -5.77 10.11
CA TYR A 113 -13.42 -4.61 10.78
C TYR A 113 -12.44 -3.90 11.72
N ALA A 114 -11.30 -4.51 12.03
CA ALA A 114 -10.34 -3.91 12.94
C ALA A 114 -9.53 -2.80 12.27
N TRP A 115 -8.96 -1.97 13.14
CA TRP A 115 -7.90 -1.05 12.83
C TRP A 115 -6.66 -1.37 13.65
N ASN A 116 -5.49 -1.01 13.13
CA ASN A 116 -4.21 -1.09 13.83
C ASN A 116 -3.79 0.30 14.29
N ALA A 117 -2.94 0.36 15.30
CA ALA A 117 -2.38 1.60 15.81
C ALA A 117 -0.87 1.51 15.91
N LYS A 118 -0.19 2.61 15.61
CA LYS A 118 1.27 2.74 15.79
C LYS A 118 1.63 4.16 16.19
N VAL A 119 2.69 4.32 16.97
CA VAL A 119 3.26 5.64 17.25
C VAL A 119 3.82 6.21 15.95
N GLU A 120 3.30 7.35 15.52
CA GLU A 120 3.79 8.09 14.36
C GLU A 120 4.87 9.09 14.77
N SER A 121 4.62 9.82 15.85
CA SER A 121 5.57 10.74 16.47
C SER A 121 5.24 10.94 17.94
N GLU A 122 6.24 11.32 18.73
CA GLU A 122 6.06 11.55 20.16
C GLU A 122 7.06 12.61 20.64
N ASP A 123 6.56 13.57 21.41
CA ASP A 123 7.36 14.56 22.14
C ASP A 123 6.95 14.60 23.62
N GLY A 124 7.53 15.53 24.40
CA GLY A 124 7.26 15.64 25.83
C GLY A 124 5.80 15.93 26.21
N TYR A 125 4.98 16.41 25.27
CA TYR A 125 3.61 16.87 25.51
C TYR A 125 2.56 16.09 24.71
N THR A 126 2.91 15.66 23.50
CA THR A 126 1.98 15.04 22.55
C THR A 126 2.52 13.72 22.05
N GLN A 127 1.65 12.71 22.08
CA GLN A 127 1.86 11.46 21.35
C GLN A 127 0.90 11.43 20.16
N MET A 128 1.42 11.21 18.96
CA MET A 128 0.60 11.07 17.75
C MET A 128 0.54 9.60 17.36
N ILE A 129 -0.67 9.06 17.29
CA ILE A 129 -0.94 7.66 17.00
C ILE A 129 -1.62 7.55 15.64
N LEU A 130 -0.96 6.89 14.69
CA LEU A 130 -1.52 6.63 13.37
C LEU A 130 -2.41 5.37 13.42
N LEU A 131 -3.66 5.54 13.04
CA LEU A 131 -4.65 4.47 12.89
C LEU A 131 -4.81 4.08 11.41
N THR A 132 -4.73 2.79 11.13
CA THR A 132 -4.81 2.21 9.78
C THR A 132 -5.81 1.06 9.74
N TRP A 133 -6.50 0.89 8.62
CA TRP A 133 -7.41 -0.25 8.43
C TRP A 133 -6.60 -1.56 8.33
N THR A 134 -7.01 -2.61 9.05
CA THR A 134 -6.20 -3.84 9.16
C THR A 134 -5.88 -4.50 7.80
N PRO A 135 -6.83 -4.66 6.85
CA PRO A 135 -6.54 -5.12 5.48
C PRO A 135 -5.53 -4.28 4.71
N TYR A 136 -5.49 -2.97 4.93
CA TYR A 136 -4.48 -2.10 4.31
C TYR A 136 -3.07 -2.50 4.77
N ASP A 137 -2.86 -2.70 6.09
CA ASP A 137 -1.55 -3.08 6.63
C ASP A 137 -1.14 -4.51 6.25
N GLN A 138 -2.12 -5.41 6.10
CA GLN A 138 -1.85 -6.78 5.68
C GLN A 138 -1.35 -6.85 4.23
N CYS A 139 -1.87 -6.00 3.33
CA CYS A 139 -1.52 -6.07 1.90
C CYS A 139 -0.40 -5.11 1.48
N ILE A 140 -0.12 -4.02 2.21
CA ILE A 140 0.82 -2.97 1.77
C ILE A 140 2.21 -3.51 1.42
N GLN A 141 2.76 -4.46 2.19
CA GLN A 141 4.11 -5.00 1.91
C GLN A 141 4.16 -5.79 0.60
N GLN A 142 3.14 -6.60 0.32
CA GLN A 142 3.03 -7.37 -0.92
C GLN A 142 2.84 -6.44 -2.11
N ILE A 143 2.01 -5.41 -1.96
CA ILE A 143 1.81 -4.37 -2.98
C ILE A 143 3.11 -3.63 -3.28
N ILE A 144 3.89 -3.26 -2.26
CA ILE A 144 5.21 -2.63 -2.45
C ILE A 144 6.16 -3.56 -3.21
N GLN A 145 6.20 -4.86 -2.87
CA GLN A 145 7.02 -5.84 -3.59
C GLN A 145 6.62 -5.96 -5.06
N ILE A 146 5.33 -6.17 -5.35
CA ILE A 146 4.83 -6.27 -6.72
C ILE A 146 5.12 -4.97 -7.47
N SER A 147 4.84 -3.83 -6.86
CA SER A 147 5.12 -2.52 -7.44
C SER A 147 6.60 -2.35 -7.79
N ALA A 148 7.52 -2.79 -6.94
CA ALA A 148 8.96 -2.72 -7.19
C ALA A 148 9.38 -3.57 -8.40
N ILE A 149 8.81 -4.77 -8.59
CA ILE A 149 9.05 -5.61 -9.77
C ILE A 149 8.66 -4.86 -11.06
N TRP A 150 7.59 -4.09 -10.99
CA TRP A 150 7.09 -3.27 -12.11
C TRP A 150 7.68 -1.85 -12.16
N ASN A 151 8.76 -1.57 -11.42
CA ASN A 151 9.39 -0.25 -11.33
C ASN A 151 8.37 0.88 -11.01
N HIS A 152 7.42 0.58 -10.14
CA HIS A 152 6.37 1.49 -9.65
C HIS A 152 5.45 2.09 -10.73
N LYS A 153 5.40 1.46 -11.90
CA LYS A 153 4.55 1.89 -13.02
C LYS A 153 3.07 1.52 -12.84
N ILE A 154 2.79 0.44 -12.11
CA ILE A 154 1.44 -0.03 -11.85
C ILE A 154 0.85 0.72 -10.64
N ASP A 155 -0.43 1.06 -10.74
CA ASP A 155 -1.23 1.69 -9.71
C ASP A 155 -1.42 0.77 -8.49
N PHE A 156 -1.28 1.30 -7.27
CA PHE A 156 -1.38 0.49 -6.05
C PHE A 156 -2.78 -0.07 -5.83
N ASN A 157 -3.83 0.69 -6.18
CA ASN A 157 -5.20 0.20 -6.08
C ASN A 157 -5.48 -0.88 -7.12
N LEU A 158 -4.87 -0.81 -8.30
CA LEU A 158 -4.95 -1.89 -9.29
C LEU A 158 -4.28 -3.17 -8.76
N ILE A 159 -3.07 -3.06 -8.18
CA ILE A 159 -2.40 -4.22 -7.55
C ILE A 159 -3.25 -4.77 -6.42
N TYR A 160 -3.81 -3.90 -5.57
CA TYR A 160 -4.70 -4.30 -4.49
C TYR A 160 -5.91 -5.10 -5.00
N VAL A 161 -6.60 -4.61 -6.03
CA VAL A 161 -7.76 -5.31 -6.60
C VAL A 161 -7.35 -6.70 -7.11
N ALA A 162 -6.28 -6.77 -7.90
CA ALA A 162 -5.78 -8.03 -8.43
C ALA A 162 -5.34 -9.00 -7.32
N LEU A 163 -4.61 -8.51 -6.32
CA LEU A 163 -4.06 -9.31 -5.23
C LEU A 163 -5.15 -9.82 -4.29
N SER A 164 -6.01 -8.92 -3.80
CA SER A 164 -6.96 -9.23 -2.74
C SER A 164 -8.24 -9.92 -3.23
N TYR A 165 -8.71 -9.62 -4.45
CA TYR A 165 -10.00 -10.14 -4.94
C TYR A 165 -9.86 -11.18 -6.04
N GLU A 166 -8.91 -11.00 -6.97
CA GLU A 166 -8.76 -11.94 -8.09
C GLU A 166 -7.82 -13.12 -7.77
N CYS A 167 -6.83 -12.89 -6.91
CA CYS A 167 -5.73 -13.83 -6.65
C CYS A 167 -5.64 -14.35 -5.21
N GLU A 168 -6.57 -13.95 -4.33
CA GLU A 168 -6.64 -14.42 -2.93
C GLU A 168 -5.32 -14.26 -2.15
N GLY A 169 -4.55 -13.22 -2.45
CA GLY A 169 -3.25 -12.93 -1.83
C GLY A 169 -2.05 -13.66 -2.46
N ASP A 170 -2.24 -14.45 -3.52
CA ASP A 170 -1.15 -15.14 -4.22
C ASP A 170 -0.38 -14.17 -5.13
N ILE A 171 0.86 -13.85 -4.73
CA ILE A 171 1.75 -12.93 -5.46
C ILE A 171 2.07 -13.44 -6.87
N LYS A 172 2.25 -14.75 -7.06
CA LYS A 172 2.61 -15.32 -8.37
C LYS A 172 1.44 -15.20 -9.34
N LYS A 173 0.24 -15.59 -8.91
CA LYS A 173 -0.98 -15.43 -9.71
C LYS A 173 -1.23 -13.95 -10.03
N THR A 174 -1.04 -13.07 -9.04
CA THR A 174 -1.18 -11.62 -9.23
C THR A 174 -0.21 -11.12 -10.29
N PHE A 175 1.05 -11.52 -10.23
CA PHE A 175 2.05 -11.12 -11.22
C PHE A 175 1.70 -11.60 -12.64
N GLU A 176 1.24 -12.84 -12.78
CA GLU A 176 0.79 -13.42 -14.06
C GLU A 176 -0.42 -12.65 -14.62
N LEU A 177 -1.42 -12.37 -13.79
CA LEU A 177 -2.62 -11.61 -14.16
C LEU A 177 -2.30 -10.17 -14.59
N LEU A 178 -1.45 -9.47 -13.82
CA LEU A 178 -0.99 -8.12 -14.17
C LEU A 178 -0.17 -8.10 -15.46
N SER A 179 0.63 -9.14 -15.70
CA SER A 179 1.39 -9.28 -16.94
C SER A 179 0.50 -9.49 -18.16
N GLU A 180 -0.56 -10.28 -18.02
CA GLU A 180 -1.56 -10.48 -19.06
C GLU A 180 -2.34 -9.19 -19.33
N PHE A 181 -2.77 -8.50 -18.27
CA PHE A 181 -3.44 -7.21 -18.36
C PHE A 181 -2.59 -6.16 -19.08
N GLU A 182 -1.32 -5.99 -18.73
CA GLU A 182 -0.45 -5.01 -19.39
C GLU A 182 -0.26 -5.35 -20.88
N LYS A 183 -0.18 -6.64 -21.26
CA LYS A 183 -0.17 -7.04 -22.68
C LYS A 183 -1.50 -6.70 -23.37
N TRP A 184 -2.62 -7.01 -22.73
CA TRP A 184 -3.97 -6.74 -23.25
C TRP A 184 -4.22 -5.23 -23.43
N LYS A 185 -3.74 -4.42 -22.50
CA LYS A 185 -3.91 -2.96 -22.48
C LYS A 185 -3.39 -2.27 -23.74
N PHE A 186 -2.34 -2.79 -24.37
CA PHE A 186 -1.75 -2.24 -25.60
C PHE A 186 -2.25 -2.91 -26.89
N ARG A 187 -3.11 -3.94 -26.79
CA ARG A 187 -3.72 -4.60 -27.96
C ARG A 187 -5.01 -3.90 -28.37
N ASP A 188 -5.37 -4.03 -29.65
CA ASP A 188 -6.69 -3.73 -30.22
C ASP A 188 -7.28 -2.37 -29.81
N ASN A 189 -6.42 -1.36 -29.61
CA ASN A 189 -6.78 -0.03 -29.15
C ASN A 189 -7.62 -0.03 -27.85
N ASN A 190 -7.42 -0.99 -26.95
CA ASN A 190 -8.23 -1.14 -25.73
C ASN A 190 -8.20 0.11 -24.83
N GLN A 191 -7.08 0.81 -24.75
CA GLN A 191 -7.01 2.12 -24.08
C GLN A 191 -7.94 3.17 -24.72
N GLN A 192 -8.07 3.18 -26.05
CA GLN A 192 -8.96 4.11 -26.75
C GLN A 192 -10.42 3.75 -26.52
N LYS A 193 -10.76 2.45 -26.58
CA LYS A 193 -12.11 1.95 -26.22
C LYS A 193 -12.50 2.36 -24.79
N TYR A 194 -11.56 2.35 -23.86
CA TYR A 194 -11.81 2.85 -22.51
C TYR A 194 -12.11 4.35 -22.49
N LYS A 195 -11.32 5.18 -23.19
CA LYS A 195 -11.57 6.63 -23.27
C LYS A 195 -12.97 6.95 -23.80
N GLU A 196 -13.47 6.17 -24.75
CA GLU A 196 -14.85 6.32 -25.28
C GLU A 196 -15.93 6.05 -24.23
N LYS A 197 -15.64 5.20 -23.23
CA LYS A 197 -16.55 4.83 -22.14
C LYS A 197 -16.22 5.51 -20.81
N GLU A 198 -15.20 6.36 -20.75
CA GLU A 198 -14.68 6.91 -19.50
C GLU A 198 -15.75 7.62 -18.67
N ASN A 199 -16.60 8.41 -19.32
CA ASN A 199 -17.71 9.12 -18.69
C ASN A 199 -18.74 8.18 -18.06
N GLU A 200 -18.93 6.98 -18.60
CA GLU A 200 -19.83 5.97 -18.03
C GLU A 200 -19.34 5.54 -16.64
N PHE A 201 -18.04 5.28 -16.50
CA PHE A 201 -17.41 4.92 -15.23
C PHE A 201 -17.47 6.08 -14.22
N VAL A 202 -17.13 7.30 -14.64
CA VAL A 202 -17.15 8.49 -13.79
C VAL A 202 -18.57 8.77 -13.27
N ASN A 203 -19.59 8.66 -14.12
CA ASN A 203 -20.99 8.82 -13.72
C ASN A 203 -21.46 7.76 -12.70
N LYS A 204 -20.75 6.63 -12.62
CA LYS A 204 -20.97 5.57 -11.62
C LYS A 204 -19.99 5.65 -10.45
N ARG A 205 -19.32 6.80 -10.27
CA ARG A 205 -18.37 7.07 -9.19
C ARG A 205 -17.12 6.17 -9.21
N CYS A 206 -16.77 5.66 -10.39
CA CYS A 206 -15.58 4.85 -10.57
C CYS A 206 -14.44 5.74 -11.06
N CYS A 207 -13.75 6.42 -10.13
CA CYS A 207 -12.81 7.50 -10.46
C CYS A 207 -11.36 7.04 -10.69
N ASN A 208 -11.03 5.76 -10.44
CA ASN A 208 -9.69 5.22 -10.72
C ASN A 208 -9.61 4.61 -12.12
N HIS A 209 -9.05 5.36 -13.08
CA HIS A 209 -8.94 4.95 -14.48
C HIS A 209 -8.19 3.63 -14.70
N ASN A 210 -7.15 3.36 -13.91
CA ASN A 210 -6.39 2.11 -14.04
C ASN A 210 -7.25 0.91 -13.64
N VAL A 211 -7.94 1.01 -12.50
CA VAL A 211 -8.89 -0.01 -12.03
C VAL A 211 -10.04 -0.20 -13.02
N ASN A 212 -10.59 0.88 -13.57
CA ASN A 212 -11.66 0.80 -14.57
C ASN A 212 -11.23 0.02 -15.82
N LEU A 213 -10.04 0.33 -16.35
CA LEU A 213 -9.47 -0.37 -17.50
C LEU A 213 -9.20 -1.85 -17.18
N PHE A 214 -8.78 -2.15 -15.95
CA PHE A 214 -8.61 -3.52 -15.47
C PHE A 214 -9.94 -4.27 -15.38
N CYS A 215 -11.02 -3.63 -14.93
CA CYS A 215 -12.35 -4.23 -14.91
C CYS A 215 -12.88 -4.53 -16.33
N ILE A 216 -12.54 -3.73 -17.35
CA ILE A 216 -12.85 -4.07 -18.74
C ILE A 216 -12.13 -5.36 -19.16
N PHE A 217 -10.84 -5.46 -18.87
CA PHE A 217 -10.07 -6.67 -19.13
C PHE A 217 -10.67 -7.91 -18.46
N LEU A 218 -11.06 -7.80 -17.19
CA LEU A 218 -11.68 -8.90 -16.46
C LEU A 218 -13.03 -9.30 -17.06
N SER A 219 -13.87 -8.34 -17.47
CA SER A 219 -15.16 -8.63 -18.11
C SER A 219 -15.02 -9.26 -19.51
N ASP A 220 -13.97 -8.92 -20.25
CA ASP A 220 -13.67 -9.58 -21.53
C ASP A 220 -13.21 -11.03 -21.32
N LYS A 221 -12.47 -11.28 -20.23
CA LYS A 221 -11.94 -12.61 -19.88
C LYS A 221 -12.98 -13.51 -19.23
N TYR A 222 -13.81 -12.96 -18.34
CA TYR A 222 -14.78 -13.68 -17.54
C TYR A 222 -16.21 -13.19 -17.87
N LYS A 223 -17.05 -14.09 -18.36
CA LYS A 223 -18.47 -13.79 -18.62
C LYS A 223 -19.24 -13.70 -17.30
N GLY A 224 -20.07 -12.68 -17.13
CA GLY A 224 -21.07 -12.66 -16.04
C GLY A 224 -21.40 -11.27 -15.48
N GLN A 225 -20.45 -10.32 -15.51
CA GLN A 225 -20.66 -8.95 -15.04
C GLN A 225 -20.12 -7.94 -16.06
N THR A 226 -20.79 -6.80 -16.15
CA THR A 226 -20.28 -5.68 -16.94
C THR A 226 -19.07 -5.05 -16.26
N ALA A 227 -18.18 -4.46 -17.05
CA ALA A 227 -16.97 -3.82 -16.54
C ALA A 227 -17.28 -2.70 -15.53
N VAL A 228 -18.40 -2.00 -15.75
CA VAL A 228 -18.87 -0.91 -14.89
C VAL A 228 -19.40 -1.43 -13.56
N GLU A 229 -20.13 -2.54 -13.54
CA GLU A 229 -20.55 -3.19 -12.30
C GLU A 229 -19.35 -3.66 -11.49
N HIS A 230 -18.37 -4.27 -12.15
CA HIS A 230 -17.15 -4.72 -11.50
C HIS A 230 -16.35 -3.52 -10.92
N ALA A 231 -16.19 -2.44 -11.68
CA ALA A 231 -15.52 -1.23 -11.20
C ALA A 231 -16.27 -0.58 -10.03
N LYS A 232 -17.61 -0.61 -10.03
CA LYS A 232 -18.44 -0.10 -8.96
C LYS A 232 -18.25 -0.90 -7.67
N ILE A 233 -18.22 -2.23 -7.76
CA ILE A 233 -17.94 -3.11 -6.61
C ILE A 233 -16.56 -2.77 -6.03
N ASN A 234 -15.54 -2.72 -6.88
CA ASN A 234 -14.18 -2.44 -6.43
C ASN A 234 -14.01 -1.03 -5.83
N THR A 235 -14.64 -0.02 -6.41
CA THR A 235 -14.49 1.36 -5.96
C THR A 235 -15.33 1.68 -4.72
N ILE A 236 -16.60 1.25 -4.69
CA ILE A 236 -17.56 1.64 -3.65
C ILE A 236 -17.61 0.62 -2.50
N GLN A 237 -17.60 -0.68 -2.80
CA GLN A 237 -17.79 -1.73 -1.78
C GLN A 237 -16.48 -2.24 -1.20
N ASN A 238 -15.52 -2.56 -2.04
CA ASN A 238 -14.20 -3.01 -1.61
C ASN A 238 -13.32 -1.85 -1.15
N CYS A 239 -13.59 -0.69 -1.76
CA CYS A 239 -12.89 0.56 -1.53
C CYS A 239 -11.44 0.49 -2.02
N LEU A 240 -10.89 1.63 -2.42
CA LEU A 240 -9.53 1.73 -2.95
C LEU A 240 -8.65 2.40 -1.88
N PRO A 241 -7.96 1.62 -1.02
CA PRO A 241 -7.43 2.14 0.23
C PRO A 241 -6.16 2.97 0.05
N PHE A 242 -5.58 3.03 -1.17
CA PHE A 242 -4.36 3.77 -1.45
C PHE A 242 -4.66 5.14 -2.09
N THR A 243 -3.98 6.15 -1.57
CA THR A 243 -3.95 7.52 -2.08
C THR A 243 -2.66 7.77 -2.86
N LYS A 244 -2.54 8.94 -3.49
CA LYS A 244 -1.27 9.36 -4.09
C LYS A 244 -0.17 9.51 -3.04
N LYS A 245 -0.52 10.01 -1.84
CA LYS A 245 0.40 10.19 -0.70
C LYS A 245 1.07 8.87 -0.29
N ASP A 246 0.33 7.76 -0.30
CA ASP A 246 0.87 6.43 -0.03
C ASP A 246 2.01 6.07 -0.98
N LYS A 247 1.78 6.29 -2.28
CA LYS A 247 2.78 6.01 -3.32
C LYS A 247 4.03 6.87 -3.11
N ASP A 248 3.84 8.16 -2.85
CA ASP A 248 4.94 9.09 -2.62
C ASP A 248 5.75 8.72 -1.36
N ASN A 249 5.07 8.34 -0.27
CA ASN A 249 5.71 7.87 0.96
C ASN A 249 6.56 6.61 0.74
N VAL A 250 6.05 5.65 -0.04
CA VAL A 250 6.80 4.44 -0.40
C VAL A 250 8.03 4.78 -1.23
N LEU A 251 7.88 5.61 -2.27
CA LEU A 251 8.99 6.01 -3.14
C LEU A 251 10.07 6.77 -2.35
N ASN A 252 9.67 7.68 -1.48
CA ASN A 252 10.60 8.41 -0.60
C ASN A 252 11.36 7.45 0.32
N ARG A 253 10.68 6.48 0.93
CA ARG A 253 11.32 5.47 1.78
C ARG A 253 12.34 4.64 1.00
N LEU A 254 12.01 4.20 -0.21
CA LEU A 254 12.92 3.45 -1.09
C LEU A 254 14.13 4.29 -1.51
N TYR A 255 13.92 5.57 -1.79
CA TYR A 255 14.99 6.52 -2.08
C TYR A 255 15.97 6.64 -0.90
N PHE A 256 15.49 6.78 0.33
CA PHE A 256 16.36 6.84 1.51
C PHE A 256 17.12 5.53 1.76
N ILE A 257 16.47 4.37 1.57
CA ILE A 257 17.12 3.06 1.70
C ILE A 257 18.24 2.90 0.68
N SER A 258 17.99 3.26 -0.59
CA SER A 258 19.01 3.18 -1.64
C SER A 258 20.20 4.10 -1.36
N LYS A 259 19.95 5.34 -0.91
CA LYS A 259 20.99 6.30 -0.54
C LYS A 259 21.88 5.80 0.62
N ARG A 260 21.29 5.19 1.66
CA ARG A 260 22.05 4.62 2.78
C ARG A 260 22.96 3.48 2.32
N LYS A 261 22.48 2.58 1.46
CA LYS A 261 23.30 1.48 0.93
C LYS A 261 24.51 1.98 0.14
N VAL A 262 24.36 3.04 -0.65
CA VAL A 262 25.47 3.66 -1.38
C VAL A 262 26.51 4.24 -0.42
N THR A 263 26.09 4.96 0.63
CA THR A 263 27.02 5.54 1.60
C THR A 263 27.78 4.48 2.41
N THR A 264 27.13 3.36 2.75
CA THR A 264 27.79 2.25 3.45
C THR A 264 28.78 1.54 2.52
N ALA A 265 28.39 1.28 1.26
CA ALA A 265 29.28 0.68 0.26
C ALA A 265 30.49 1.58 -0.07
N GLN A 266 30.31 2.91 -0.09
CA GLN A 266 31.41 3.88 -0.25
C GLN A 266 32.34 3.90 0.97
N LYS A 267 31.83 3.69 2.19
CA LYS A 267 32.66 3.60 3.40
C LYS A 267 33.42 2.28 3.50
N THR A 268 32.88 1.18 2.97
CA THR A 268 33.53 -0.14 3.00
C THR A 268 34.41 -0.44 1.79
N SER A 269 34.48 0.44 0.78
CA SER A 269 35.30 0.20 -0.41
C SER A 269 36.22 1.37 -0.76
N LYS A 270 37.52 1.19 -0.47
CA LYS A 270 38.64 1.78 -1.21
C LYS A 270 38.73 1.25 -2.68
N GLN A 271 37.68 0.62 -3.22
CA GLN A 271 37.58 0.18 -4.62
C GLN A 271 36.64 1.12 -5.39
N PHE A 272 37.17 2.31 -5.64
CA PHE A 272 36.47 3.51 -6.11
C PHE A 272 36.09 3.51 -7.62
N PHE A 273 36.22 2.39 -8.35
CA PHE A 273 36.14 2.43 -9.81
C PHE A 273 34.74 2.20 -10.41
N MET A 274 33.85 1.47 -9.75
CA MET A 274 32.52 1.17 -10.32
C MET A 274 31.42 2.20 -10.01
N VAL A 275 31.51 2.91 -8.88
CA VAL A 275 30.44 3.83 -8.44
C VAL A 275 30.39 5.10 -9.28
N ASN A 276 31.51 5.54 -9.86
CA ASN A 276 31.55 6.70 -10.74
C ASN A 276 30.87 6.44 -12.10
N GLN A 277 30.82 5.20 -12.57
CA GLN A 277 30.14 4.85 -13.82
C GLN A 277 28.60 4.96 -13.69
N TYR A 278 28.02 4.51 -12.57
CA TYR A 278 26.59 4.65 -12.33
C TYR A 278 26.15 6.12 -12.11
N LYS A 279 27.00 6.93 -11.47
CA LYS A 279 26.75 8.36 -11.28
C LYS A 279 26.78 9.13 -12.61
N ALA A 280 27.69 8.76 -13.52
CA ALA A 280 27.73 9.29 -14.88
C ALA A 280 26.49 8.87 -15.71
N LEU A 281 26.07 7.60 -15.62
CA LEU A 281 24.88 7.11 -16.31
C LEU A 281 23.60 7.83 -15.87
N PHE A 282 23.44 8.06 -14.56
CA PHE A 282 22.26 8.75 -14.02
C PHE A 282 22.24 10.25 -14.40
N GLN A 283 23.41 10.90 -14.47
CA GLN A 283 23.51 12.28 -14.95
C GLN A 283 23.24 12.40 -16.46
N ILE A 284 23.66 11.42 -17.27
CA ILE A 284 23.36 11.36 -18.71
C ILE A 284 21.85 11.16 -18.93
N LEU A 285 21.22 10.25 -18.18
CA LEU A 285 19.78 10.00 -18.25
C LEU A 285 18.94 11.23 -17.86
N ASN A 286 19.38 12.00 -16.88
CA ASN A 286 18.67 13.23 -16.48
C ASN A 286 18.94 14.41 -17.42
N ARG A 287 20.16 14.59 -17.95
CA ARG A 287 20.46 15.64 -18.94
C ARG A 287 19.69 15.46 -20.25
N ASN A 288 19.38 14.22 -20.63
CA ASN A 288 18.58 13.91 -21.81
C ASN A 288 17.07 14.08 -21.58
N LYS A 289 16.63 14.18 -20.32
CA LYS A 289 15.22 14.44 -19.97
C LYS A 289 14.85 15.91 -20.13
N ASP A 290 15.81 16.81 -19.90
CA ASP A 290 15.62 18.26 -20.05
C ASP A 290 15.92 18.79 -21.47
N LYS A 291 16.65 18.00 -22.28
CA LYS A 291 16.99 18.35 -23.67
C LYS A 291 16.18 17.53 -24.67
N GLY A 292 14.90 17.90 -24.85
CA GLY A 292 14.26 17.76 -26.16
C GLY A 292 12.95 16.96 -26.22
N LYS A 293 11.83 17.69 -26.10
CA LYS A 293 10.77 17.61 -27.12
C LYS A 293 11.35 18.08 -28.46
N ARG A 294 11.99 17.19 -29.22
CA ARG A 294 12.09 17.29 -30.69
C ARG A 294 12.71 16.00 -31.26
N LYS A 295 11.87 15.28 -32.01
CA LYS A 295 12.12 14.17 -32.95
C LYS A 295 13.18 13.13 -32.55
N LEU A 296 12.70 11.98 -32.09
CA LEU A 296 13.43 10.71 -32.15
C LEU A 296 12.69 9.77 -33.13
N GLU A 297 13.04 9.85 -34.40
CA GLU A 297 12.97 8.70 -35.31
C GLU A 297 14.38 8.07 -35.35
N LYS A 298 14.44 6.74 -35.39
CA LYS A 298 15.61 5.84 -35.38
C LYS A 298 16.06 5.32 -34.00
N THR A 299 15.31 4.34 -33.51
CA THR A 299 15.70 3.41 -32.45
C THR A 299 16.25 2.11 -33.02
N GLU A 300 17.56 2.06 -33.27
CA GLU A 300 18.33 0.80 -33.38
C GLU A 300 19.50 0.74 -32.37
N ASN A 301 19.95 1.88 -31.84
CA ASN A 301 21.12 1.92 -30.95
C ASN A 301 20.85 1.60 -29.48
N PHE A 302 19.59 1.61 -29.02
CA PHE A 302 19.26 1.35 -27.61
C PHE A 302 19.33 -0.15 -27.26
N SER A 303 18.99 -1.03 -28.21
CA SER A 303 19.11 -2.48 -28.03
C SER A 303 20.57 -2.92 -27.92
N CYS A 304 21.45 -2.31 -28.73
CA CYS A 304 22.88 -2.62 -28.73
C CYS A 304 23.55 -2.24 -27.40
N LEU A 305 23.14 -1.12 -26.80
CA LEU A 305 23.66 -0.65 -25.50
C LEU A 305 23.26 -1.54 -24.33
N ILE A 306 22.05 -2.11 -24.37
CA ILE A 306 21.57 -3.05 -23.35
C ILE A 306 22.29 -4.41 -23.48
N ASP A 307 22.51 -4.90 -24.70
CA ASP A 307 23.26 -6.14 -24.96
C ASP A 307 24.73 -6.06 -24.54
N VAL A 308 25.38 -4.91 -24.76
CA VAL A 308 26.75 -4.67 -24.28
C VAL A 308 26.78 -4.66 -22.75
N LEU A 309 25.82 -4.02 -22.09
CA LEU A 309 25.73 -4.00 -20.62
C LEU A 309 25.55 -5.40 -20.03
N ILE A 310 24.68 -6.21 -20.63
CA ILE A 310 24.40 -7.58 -20.18
C ILE A 310 25.63 -8.48 -20.38
N LYS A 311 26.33 -8.36 -21.52
CA LYS A 311 27.56 -9.13 -21.77
C LYS A 311 28.70 -8.74 -20.82
N THR A 312 28.86 -7.45 -20.50
CA THR A 312 29.92 -6.99 -19.58
C THR A 312 29.66 -7.43 -18.14
N ILE A 313 28.40 -7.46 -17.71
CA ILE A 313 28.01 -7.90 -16.36
C ILE A 313 28.11 -9.42 -16.21
N LEU A 314 27.75 -10.19 -17.24
CA LEU A 314 27.73 -11.66 -17.15
C LEU A 314 29.08 -12.33 -17.41
N LEU A 315 30.01 -11.69 -18.11
CA LEU A 315 31.30 -12.28 -18.50
C LEU A 315 32.49 -11.84 -17.62
N SER A 316 32.25 -11.04 -16.57
CA SER A 316 33.33 -10.66 -15.64
C SER A 316 33.60 -11.80 -14.65
N PRO A 317 34.84 -12.32 -14.54
CA PRO A 317 35.16 -13.42 -13.62
C PRO A 317 35.02 -12.96 -12.16
N LYS A 318 34.28 -13.75 -11.35
CA LYS A 318 34.12 -13.51 -9.91
C LYS A 318 35.48 -13.59 -9.20
N PRO A 319 35.81 -12.67 -8.28
CA PRO A 319 36.96 -12.84 -7.43
C PRO A 319 36.67 -13.93 -6.37
N CYS A 320 37.54 -14.93 -6.29
CA CYS A 320 37.53 -15.96 -5.25
C CYS A 320 37.77 -15.32 -3.88
N ILE A 321 36.78 -15.40 -3.00
CA ILE A 321 36.95 -15.12 -1.57
C ILE A 321 37.10 -16.48 -0.88
N GLY A 322 38.31 -16.77 -0.41
CA GLY A 322 38.61 -17.98 0.34
C GLY A 322 38.06 -17.90 1.76
N ASN A 323 37.43 -18.98 2.22
CA ASN A 323 37.23 -19.26 3.63
C ASN A 323 37.56 -20.73 3.90
N ARG A 324 38.51 -20.95 4.83
CA ARG A 324 38.82 -22.25 5.43
C ARG A 324 37.58 -22.78 6.14
N ILE A 325 37.09 -23.94 5.70
CA ILE A 325 36.23 -24.81 6.50
C ILE A 325 37.05 -26.06 6.82
N GLN A 326 37.32 -26.30 8.09
CA GLN A 326 37.82 -27.57 8.58
C GLN A 326 36.69 -28.61 8.40
N ARG A 327 36.91 -29.57 7.50
CA ARG A 327 36.09 -30.77 7.38
C ARG A 327 36.69 -31.86 8.27
N GLN A 328 35.94 -32.34 9.25
CA GLN A 328 36.11 -33.71 9.73
C GLN A 328 35.03 -34.55 9.04
N ALA A 329 35.47 -35.49 8.22
CA ALA A 329 34.61 -36.49 7.60
C ALA A 329 34.67 -37.75 8.47
N ASN A 330 33.52 -38.18 8.99
CA ASN A 330 33.31 -39.56 9.37
C ASN A 330 32.27 -40.15 8.42
N ILE A 331 32.70 -41.18 7.69
CA ILE A 331 31.90 -41.92 6.72
C ILE A 331 31.26 -43.07 7.47
N HIS A 332 29.92 -43.15 7.47
CA HIS A 332 29.20 -44.40 7.58
C HIS A 332 27.93 -44.39 6.74
N HIS A 333 27.61 -45.57 6.21
CA HIS A 333 26.62 -45.87 5.18
C HIS A 333 25.20 -45.34 5.42
N GLY A 334 24.60 -44.82 4.34
CA GLY A 334 23.21 -45.13 3.96
C GLY A 334 22.10 -44.21 4.50
N LYS A 335 21.42 -43.55 3.55
CA LYS A 335 20.09 -42.89 3.63
C LYS A 335 19.98 -41.64 4.52
N TYR A 336 19.69 -40.50 3.89
CA TYR A 336 19.17 -39.32 4.58
C TYR A 336 17.68 -39.15 4.30
N VAL A 337 16.89 -39.20 5.38
CA VAL A 337 15.59 -38.53 5.52
C VAL A 337 15.87 -37.25 6.30
N LEU A 338 15.44 -36.10 5.77
CA LEU A 338 15.58 -34.81 6.44
C LEU A 338 14.21 -34.42 7.02
N CYS A 339 14.05 -34.51 8.33
CA CYS A 339 12.87 -34.00 9.05
C CYS A 339 13.26 -32.75 9.83
N PHE A 340 12.52 -31.66 9.62
CA PHE A 340 12.52 -30.51 10.53
C PHE A 340 11.14 -30.41 11.18
N GLY A 341 11.08 -30.62 12.50
CA GLY A 341 9.90 -30.31 13.30
C GLY A 341 10.11 -28.97 14.00
N VAL A 342 9.12 -28.08 13.92
CA VAL A 342 9.04 -26.89 14.77
C VAL A 342 7.69 -26.92 15.47
N GLN A 343 7.74 -26.95 16.79
CA GLN A 343 6.60 -26.93 17.70
C GLN A 343 6.29 -25.47 18.07
N LEU A 344 5.04 -25.04 17.95
CA LEU A 344 4.59 -23.71 18.39
C LEU A 344 3.43 -23.88 19.36
N HIS A 345 3.62 -23.39 20.59
CA HIS A 345 2.59 -23.29 21.61
C HIS A 345 1.79 -21.99 21.48
N SER A 346 0.51 -22.13 21.84
CA SER A 346 -0.60 -21.19 21.90
C SER A 346 -0.36 -19.91 22.72
N THR A 347 -1.13 -18.85 22.44
CA THR A 347 -1.49 -17.84 23.46
C THR A 347 -2.96 -17.42 23.38
N ASN A 348 -3.53 -17.23 24.57
CA ASN A 348 -4.90 -16.82 24.88
C ASN A 348 -5.17 -15.34 24.57
N VAL A 349 -6.44 -15.02 24.32
CA VAL A 349 -6.98 -13.66 24.21
C VAL A 349 -7.65 -13.30 25.53
N VAL A 350 -7.38 -12.09 26.04
CA VAL A 350 -8.07 -11.46 27.18
C VAL A 350 -8.91 -10.32 26.61
N PHE A 351 -10.18 -10.26 26.99
CA PHE A 351 -11.06 -9.11 26.76
C PHE A 351 -11.09 -8.28 28.06
N LEU A 352 -11.02 -6.95 27.94
CA LEU A 352 -11.29 -6.00 29.01
C LEU A 352 -12.39 -5.04 28.55
N GLU A 353 -13.35 -4.80 29.43
CA GLU A 353 -14.54 -3.95 29.26
C GLU A 353 -14.21 -2.45 29.13
#